data_AF-A0A383EB48-F1
#
_entry.id   AF-A0A383EB48-F1
#
_cell.length_a   1.000
_cell.length_b   1.000
_cell.length_c   1.000
_cell.angle_alpha   90.00
_cell.angle_beta   90.00
_cell.angle_gamma   90.00
#
_symmetry.space_group_name_H-M   'P 1'
#
loop_
_entity.id
_entity.type
_entity.pdbx_description
1 polymer ?
#
loop_
_entity_poly.entity_id
_entity_poly.type
_entity_poly.pdbx_seq_one_letter_code
_entity_poly.pdbx_strand_id
1 'polypeptide(L)'
;MYFDEEVVLDVRLNTLDKYVDYFVIVESSFTHKGDNKNLTFNHNKFEKFKNKIIYLVYDKQPKGIEVVNENDSEDEKSRKYILNAALRENGQRNF
;
A
#
# COMPACT_ATOMS: atom_id res chain seq x y z
N MET A 1 4.24 2.46 -3.21
CA MET A 1 3.33 1.45 -2.67
C MET A 1 3.93 0.07 -2.81
N TYR A 2 3.85 -0.75 -1.77
CA TYR A 2 4.16 -2.17 -1.81
C TYR A 2 2.87 -2.98 -1.56
N PHE A 3 2.59 -3.93 -2.45
CA PHE A 3 1.36 -4.72 -2.48
C PHE A 3 1.66 -6.23 -2.61
N ASP A 4 2.62 -6.73 -1.85
CA ASP A 4 3.10 -8.13 -1.94
C ASP A 4 3.71 -8.51 -3.31
N GLU A 5 3.93 -7.53 -4.20
CA GLU A 5 4.50 -7.73 -5.54
C GLU A 5 6.03 -7.81 -5.51
N GLU A 6 6.57 -8.86 -4.91
CA GLU A 6 8.03 -9.04 -4.74
C GLU A 6 8.80 -8.97 -6.06
N VAL A 7 8.30 -9.60 -7.12
CA VAL A 7 8.95 -9.64 -8.44
C VAL A 7 9.06 -8.24 -9.04
N VAL A 8 8.00 -7.44 -8.93
CA VAL A 8 8.00 -6.06 -9.46
C VAL A 8 8.96 -5.18 -8.67
N LEU A 9 9.01 -5.36 -7.34
CA LEU A 9 9.96 -4.64 -6.50
C LEU A 9 11.41 -5.00 -6.85
N ASP A 10 11.73 -6.28 -7.00
CA ASP A 10 13.08 -6.74 -7.34
C ASP A 10 13.57 -6.13 -8.67
N VAL A 11 12.71 -6.14 -9.70
CA VAL A 11 13.00 -5.50 -10.99
C VAL A 11 13.27 -4.01 -10.82
N ARG A 12 12.44 -3.29 -10.05
CA ARG A 12 12.60 -1.85 -9.81
C ARG A 12 13.90 -1.54 -9.09
N LEU A 13 14.20 -2.26 -8.01
CA LEU A 13 15.42 -2.06 -7.22
C LEU A 13 16.66 -2.30 -8.07
N ASN A 14 16.75 -3.43 -8.77
CA ASN A 14 17.92 -3.75 -9.60
C ASN A 14 18.08 -2.81 -10.81
N THR A 15 16.98 -2.34 -11.40
CA THR A 15 17.02 -1.44 -12.56
C THR A 15 17.41 -0.02 -12.16
N LEU A 16 16.88 0.48 -11.04
CA LEU A 16 16.96 1.88 -10.67
C LEU A 16 18.10 2.22 -9.69
N ASP A 17 18.75 1.23 -9.07
CA ASP A 17 19.76 1.44 -8.02
C ASP A 17 20.88 2.42 -8.42
N LYS A 18 21.28 2.42 -9.69
CA LYS A 18 22.34 3.31 -10.18
C LYS A 18 21.90 4.76 -10.39
N TYR A 19 20.58 5.02 -10.40
CA TYR A 19 20.01 6.29 -10.82
C TYR A 19 19.30 7.05 -9.69
N VAL A 20 19.07 6.40 -8.55
CA VAL A 20 18.37 7.00 -7.41
C VAL A 20 19.19 6.88 -6.12
N ASP A 21 19.03 7.88 -5.25
CA ASP A 21 19.68 7.91 -3.94
C ASP A 21 18.99 6.95 -2.95
N TYR A 22 17.65 6.93 -2.96
CA TYR A 22 16.84 6.14 -2.04
C TYR A 22 15.63 5.51 -2.70
N PHE A 23 15.20 4.39 -2.13
CA PHE A 23 13.95 3.68 -2.43
C PHE A 23 12.99 3.85 -1.27
N VAL A 24 11.91 4.60 -1.48
CA VAL A 24 10.86 4.74 -0.46
C VAL A 24 9.80 3.66 -0.68
N ILE A 25 9.78 2.68 0.23
CA ILE A 25 8.83 1.57 0.21
C ILE A 25 7.76 1.85 1.26
N VAL A 26 6.54 2.10 0.81
CA VAL A 26 5.38 2.33 1.68
C VAL A 26 4.47 1.12 1.64
N GLU A 27 4.22 0.49 2.79
CA GLU A 27 3.29 -0.65 2.96
C GLU A 27 2.18 -0.30 3.94
N SER A 28 0.94 -0.72 3.67
CA SER A 28 -0.19 -0.49 4.57
C SER A 28 -0.48 -1.70 5.45
N SER A 29 -0.85 -1.45 6.71
CA SER A 29 -1.42 -2.47 7.61
C SER A 29 -2.92 -2.74 7.37
N PHE A 30 -3.49 -2.19 6.30
CA PHE A 30 -4.87 -2.43 5.89
C PHE A 30 -4.94 -3.00 4.48
N THR A 31 -5.93 -3.85 4.23
CA THR A 31 -6.29 -4.27 2.87
C THR A 31 -6.98 -3.14 2.12
N HIS A 32 -7.13 -3.28 0.80
CA HIS A 32 -7.96 -2.36 -0.01
C HIS A 32 -9.40 -2.24 0.50
N LYS A 33 -9.92 -3.28 1.17
CA LYS A 33 -11.27 -3.28 1.79
C LYS A 33 -11.28 -2.59 3.15
N GLY A 34 -10.12 -2.43 3.79
CA GLY A 34 -9.97 -1.78 5.10
C GLY A 34 -9.80 -2.73 6.27
N ASP A 35 -9.73 -4.03 6.02
CA ASP A 35 -9.43 -5.03 7.04
C ASP A 35 -7.97 -4.94 7.46
N ASN A 36 -7.66 -5.30 8.70
CA ASN A 36 -6.26 -5.37 9.15
C ASN A 36 -5.50 -6.45 8.37
N LYS A 37 -4.27 -6.14 7.99
CA LYS A 37 -3.34 -7.02 7.29
C LYS A 37 -1.97 -6.97 7.97
N ASN A 38 -1.31 -8.12 8.01
CA ASN A 38 0.09 -8.21 8.43
C ASN A 38 1.01 -7.67 7.33
N LEU A 39 2.03 -6.92 7.74
CA LEU A 39 3.08 -6.45 6.85
C LEU A 39 3.89 -7.65 6.35
N THR A 40 4.13 -7.71 5.04
CA THR A 40 4.80 -8.85 4.38
C THR A 40 6.17 -8.47 3.82
N PHE A 41 6.54 -7.18 3.82
CA PHE A 41 7.81 -6.75 3.26
C PHE A 41 9.02 -7.37 3.99
N ASN A 42 9.74 -8.24 3.28
CA ASN A 42 10.88 -8.96 3.83
C ASN A 42 12.19 -8.22 3.53
N HIS A 43 12.73 -7.55 4.54
CA HIS A 43 13.96 -6.75 4.43
C HIS A 43 15.17 -7.61 4.04
N ASN A 44 15.25 -8.85 4.54
CA ASN A 44 16.37 -9.75 4.29
C ASN A 44 16.49 -10.15 2.81
N LYS A 45 15.36 -10.17 2.07
CA LYS A 45 15.37 -10.46 0.62
C LYS A 45 16.05 -9.35 -0.19
N PHE A 46 16.04 -8.13 0.32
CA PHE A 46 16.56 -6.93 -0.36
C PHE A 46 17.78 -6.34 0.35
N GLU A 47 18.51 -7.17 1.10
CA GLU A 47 19.68 -6.77 1.91
C GLU A 47 20.73 -5.99 1.11
N LYS A 48 20.90 -6.34 -0.19
CA LYS A 48 21.78 -5.61 -1.13
C LYS A 48 21.48 -4.11 -1.18
N PHE A 49 20.23 -3.72 -1.01
CA PHE A 49 19.75 -2.34 -1.11
C PHE A 49 19.43 -1.72 0.25
N LYS A 50 19.72 -2.40 1.37
CA LYS A 50 19.28 -1.99 2.72
C LYS A 50 19.62 -0.55 3.08
N ASN A 51 20.79 -0.07 2.65
CA ASN A 51 21.27 1.29 2.96
C ASN A 51 20.55 2.37 2.15
N LYS A 52 19.82 1.99 1.09
CA LYS A 52 19.03 2.88 0.25
C LYS A 52 17.53 2.75 0.49
N ILE A 53 17.08 1.71 1.18
CA ILE A 53 15.65 1.51 1.42
C ILE A 53 15.22 2.32 2.64
N ILE A 54 14.22 3.17 2.44
CA ILE A 54 13.44 3.82 3.49
C ILE A 54 12.10 3.11 3.52
N TYR A 55 11.83 2.35 4.58
CA TYR A 55 10.58 1.62 4.75
C TYR A 55 9.62 2.39 5.66
N LEU A 56 8.42 2.65 5.15
CA LEU A 56 7.38 3.42 5.82
C LEU A 56 6.12 2.55 5.95
N VAL A 57 5.59 2.48 7.16
CA VAL A 57 4.34 1.76 7.45
C VAL A 57 3.19 2.77 7.50
N TYR A 58 2.19 2.56 6.66
CA TYR A 58 0.94 3.31 6.68
C TYR A 58 -0.11 2.56 7.50
N ASP A 59 -0.25 2.98 8.75
CA ASP A 59 -1.10 2.38 9.78
C ASP A 59 -2.37 3.21 10.08
N LYS A 60 -2.72 4.14 9.20
CA LYS A 60 -3.87 5.04 9.35
C LYS A 60 -5.01 4.65 8.42
N GLN A 61 -6.25 4.92 8.83
CA GLN A 61 -7.38 4.94 7.92
C GLN A 61 -7.64 6.38 7.45
N PRO A 62 -7.86 6.62 6.15
CA PRO A 62 -8.16 7.95 5.64
C PRO A 62 -9.50 8.45 6.16
N LYS A 63 -9.66 9.77 6.22
CA LYS A 63 -10.94 10.39 6.56
C LYS A 63 -11.94 10.19 5.41
N GLY A 64 -13.23 10.08 5.75
CA GLY A 64 -14.31 9.99 4.76
C GLY A 64 -14.62 8.58 4.25
N ILE A 65 -14.06 7.54 4.88
CA ILE A 65 -14.47 6.15 4.60
C ILE A 65 -15.95 5.97 4.97
N GLU A 66 -16.72 5.49 4.01
CA GLU A 66 -18.14 5.16 4.19
C GLU A 66 -18.30 3.71 4.62
N VAL A 67 -19.12 3.45 5.64
CA VAL A 67 -19.45 2.07 6.04
C VAL A 67 -20.37 1.45 4.98
N VAL A 68 -20.00 0.27 4.50
CA VAL A 68 -20.83 -0.55 3.61
C VAL A 68 -21.75 -1.39 4.47
N ASN A 69 -23.06 -1.15 4.38
CA ASN A 69 -24.06 -1.89 5.14
C ASN A 69 -24.64 -3.03 4.30
N GLU A 70 -25.08 -4.10 4.95
CA GLU A 70 -25.71 -5.24 4.25
C GLU A 70 -26.99 -4.85 3.52
N ASN A 71 -27.73 -3.88 4.08
CA ASN A 71 -29.01 -3.37 3.55
C ASN A 71 -28.85 -2.30 2.46
N ASP A 72 -27.62 -1.86 2.14
CA ASP A 72 -27.40 -0.94 1.02
C ASP A 72 -27.80 -1.62 -0.30
N SER A 73 -28.25 -0.83 -1.29
CA SER A 73 -28.43 -1.36 -2.65
C SER A 73 -27.07 -1.79 -3.23
N GLU A 74 -27.08 -2.73 -4.18
CA GLU A 74 -25.84 -3.18 -4.82
C GLU A 74 -25.07 -2.04 -5.50
N ASP A 75 -25.79 -1.07 -6.09
CA ASP A 75 -25.20 0.13 -6.66
C ASP A 75 -24.49 0.98 -5.60
N GLU A 76 -25.09 1.13 -4.43
CA GLU A 76 -24.54 1.91 -3.32
C GLU A 76 -23.33 1.22 -2.68
N LYS A 77 -23.40 -0.11 -2.50
CA LYS A 77 -22.24 -0.91 -2.06
C LYS A 77 -21.07 -0.74 -3.03
N SER A 78 -21.34 -0.88 -4.33
CA SER A 78 -20.35 -0.73 -5.39
C SER A 78 -19.70 0.66 -5.36
N ARG A 79 -20.50 1.73 -5.27
CA ARG A 79 -20.01 3.11 -5.14
C ARG A 79 -19.10 3.26 -3.93
N LYS A 80 -19.53 2.82 -2.75
CA LYS A 80 -18.76 2.92 -1.50
C LYS A 80 -17.44 2.15 -1.59
N TYR A 81 -17.43 0.93 -2.14
CA TYR A 81 -16.19 0.17 -2.31
C TYR A 81 -15.17 0.90 -3.20
N ILE A 82 -15.61 1.44 -4.33
CA ILE A 82 -14.73 2.16 -5.26
C ILE A 82 -14.17 3.43 -4.60
N LEU A 83 -15.02 4.24 -3.97
CA LEU A 83 -14.59 5.49 -3.33
C LEU A 83 -13.70 5.25 -2.11
N ASN A 84 -14.05 4.28 -1.27
CA ASN A 84 -13.23 3.90 -0.12
C ASN A 84 -11.84 3.41 -0.55
N ALA A 85 -11.77 2.59 -1.61
CA ALA A 85 -10.49 2.13 -2.16
C ALA A 85 -9.63 3.31 -2.66
N ALA A 86 -10.23 4.26 -3.38
CA ALA A 86 -9.55 5.46 -3.84
C ALA A 86 -9.04 6.33 -2.68
N LEU A 87 -9.84 6.50 -1.62
CA LEU A 87 -9.42 7.22 -0.41
C LEU A 87 -8.23 6.55 0.28
N ARG A 88 -8.22 5.21 0.36
CA ARG A 88 -7.10 4.44 0.94
C ARG A 88 -5.84 4.56 0.10
N GLU A 89 -5.96 4.43 -1.21
CA GLU A 89 -4.83 4.60 -2.12
C GLU A 89 -4.21 6.00 -2.00
N ASN A 90 -5.06 7.03 -2.03
CA ASN A 90 -4.62 8.42 -1.89
C ASN A 90 -4.01 8.70 -0.52
N GLY A 91 -4.57 8.12 0.55
CA GLY A 91 -4.04 8.24 1.90
C GLY A 91 -2.62 7.67 2.01
N GLN A 92 -2.36 6.51 1.40
CA GLN A 92 -1.04 5.90 1.39
C GLN A 92 -0.06 6.63 0.46
N ARG A 93 -0.54 7.17 -0.67
CA ARG A 93 0.28 7.95 -1.61
C ARG A 93 0.74 9.27 -1.02
N ASN A 94 -0.09 9.92 -0.21
CA ASN A 94 0.17 11.24 0.38
C ASN A 94 0.75 11.17 1.80
N PHE A 95 1.26 10.00 2.22
CA PHE A 95 1.82 9.77 3.54
C PHE A 95 3.25 10.31 3.69
#